data_AF-A0A9X2EFS6-F1
#
_entry.id   AF-A0A9X2EFS6-F1
#
_cell.length_a   1.000
_cell.length_b   1.000
_cell.length_c   1.000
_cell.angle_alpha   90.00
_cell.angle_beta   90.00
_cell.angle_gamma   90.00
#
_symmetry.space_group_name_H-M   'P 1'
#
loop_
_entity.id
_entity.type
_entity.pdbx_description
1 polymer ?
#
loop_
_entity_poly.entity_id
_entity_poly.type
_entity_poly.pdbx_seq_one_letter_code
_entity_poly.pdbx_strand_id
1 'polypeptide(L)'
;MALGAGTKRTVACVLVGLGTLLIVAAVLIPTYAVGQLAKTPLDLEITTIATNNPNAPSEVLDAKSLTSGTGPAKIDQNVSLISQRFVTVEEPSDKTQMTVQAGQTLRRIDKQGDTGLLTATIDRVTIDRKTGMPVDTDPNGSIAATVNSKGESVADPVQHTGLQYRFPIGTEKKDYPYFDYNVRKTYDIKFIEETEIKDLKVYHFQQQIPATDLAKVVNSPSNKLTLPAAKWGVEGEGDVTMDRFYTNVRDVWVEPQTGTVVKGAEQLHLYYARTAEKPEVTALKSNLVFDAKTIDSQIAEAKKYSDELSLYSRILPIVLGVLGAIVLIVGLVLGVRGGGADKPGRVVRKRSPDGVGADDQPTQQIDMSKGL
;
A
#
# COMPACT_ATOMS: atom_id res chain seq x y z
N MET A 1 -11.96 -18.09 -52.48
CA MET A 1 -12.96 -17.17 -53.09
C MET A 1 -12.34 -15.79 -53.21
N ALA A 2 -12.47 -15.11 -54.36
CA ALA A 2 -11.90 -13.77 -54.54
C ALA A 2 -12.89 -12.70 -54.04
N LEU A 3 -12.50 -11.93 -53.02
CA LEU A 3 -13.28 -10.79 -52.51
C LEU A 3 -13.39 -9.70 -53.59
N GLY A 4 -14.58 -9.14 -53.76
CA GLY A 4 -14.85 -8.04 -54.69
C GLY A 4 -14.10 -6.76 -54.33
N ALA A 5 -13.91 -5.86 -55.30
CA ALA A 5 -13.11 -4.63 -55.12
C ALA A 5 -13.66 -3.72 -54.00
N GLY A 6 -14.98 -3.57 -53.89
CA GLY A 6 -15.63 -2.85 -52.79
C GLY A 6 -15.35 -3.48 -51.43
N THR A 7 -15.51 -4.81 -51.32
CA THR A 7 -15.25 -5.55 -50.07
C THR A 7 -13.80 -5.43 -49.62
N LYS A 8 -12.83 -5.43 -50.55
CA LYS A 8 -11.40 -5.22 -50.24
C LYS A 8 -11.13 -3.84 -49.64
N ARG A 9 -11.78 -2.78 -50.14
CA ARG A 9 -11.66 -1.42 -49.57
C ARG A 9 -12.26 -1.34 -48.17
N THR A 10 -13.45 -1.92 -47.94
CA THR A 10 -14.06 -1.97 -46.61
C THR A 10 -13.18 -2.72 -45.60
N VAL A 11 -12.66 -3.89 -45.98
CA VAL A 11 -11.75 -4.68 -45.11
C VAL A 11 -10.46 -3.91 -44.82
N ALA A 12 -9.86 -3.23 -45.80
CA ALA A 12 -8.69 -2.39 -45.57
C ALA A 12 -8.96 -1.26 -44.57
N CYS A 13 -10.08 -0.54 -44.69
CA CYS A 13 -10.47 0.52 -43.75
C CYS A 13 -10.69 -0.02 -42.33
N VAL A 14 -11.35 -1.17 -42.17
CA VAL A 14 -11.56 -1.81 -40.87
C VAL A 14 -10.23 -2.21 -40.23
N LEU A 15 -9.30 -2.78 -41.00
CA LEU A 15 -7.97 -3.15 -40.50
C LEU A 15 -7.13 -1.91 -40.12
N VAL A 16 -7.14 -0.84 -40.91
CA VAL A 16 -6.45 0.41 -40.55
C VAL A 16 -7.04 1.02 -39.27
N GLY A 17 -8.37 1.04 -39.13
CA GLY A 17 -9.03 1.51 -37.92
C GLY A 17 -8.68 0.68 -36.68
N LEU A 18 -8.76 -0.66 -36.79
CA LEU A 18 -8.42 -1.59 -35.71
C LEU A 18 -6.94 -1.50 -35.32
N GLY A 19 -6.03 -1.49 -36.31
CA GLY A 19 -4.58 -1.37 -36.05
C GLY A 19 -4.23 -0.06 -35.35
N THR A 20 -4.84 1.05 -35.76
CA THR A 20 -4.70 2.35 -35.10
C THR A 20 -5.25 2.32 -33.68
N LEU A 21 -6.45 1.75 -33.46
CA LEU A 21 -7.05 1.61 -32.13
C LEU A 21 -6.17 0.79 -31.17
N LEU A 22 -5.60 -0.31 -31.64
CA LEU A 22 -4.70 -1.16 -30.85
C LEU A 22 -3.40 -0.43 -30.47
N ILE A 23 -2.83 0.37 -31.38
CA ILE A 23 -1.66 1.22 -31.09
C ILE A 23 -2.02 2.33 -30.09
N VAL A 24 -3.17 2.97 -30.24
CA VAL A 24 -3.65 3.99 -29.28
C VAL A 24 -3.86 3.38 -27.89
N ALA A 25 -4.46 2.18 -27.81
CA ALA A 25 -4.59 1.45 -26.55
C ALA A 25 -3.21 1.09 -25.94
N ALA A 26 -2.26 0.64 -26.75
CA ALA A 26 -0.90 0.33 -26.33
C ALA A 26 -0.17 1.54 -25.73
N VAL A 27 -0.46 2.77 -26.17
CA VAL A 27 0.10 4.00 -25.59
C VAL A 27 -0.69 4.45 -24.35
N LEU A 28 -2.03 4.45 -24.41
CA LEU A 28 -2.88 4.97 -23.32
C LEU A 28 -2.87 4.09 -22.06
N ILE A 29 -2.75 2.77 -22.19
CA ILE A 29 -2.73 1.87 -21.03
C ILE A 29 -1.57 2.21 -20.07
N PRO A 30 -0.29 2.22 -20.49
CA PRO A 30 0.82 2.52 -19.58
C PRO A 30 0.86 4.01 -19.17
N THR A 31 0.51 4.93 -20.06
CA THR A 31 0.63 6.39 -19.78
C THR A 31 -0.51 6.96 -18.94
N TYR A 32 -1.69 6.32 -18.93
CA TYR A 32 -2.88 6.82 -18.24
C TYR A 32 -3.55 5.77 -17.36
N ALA A 33 -3.88 4.59 -17.90
CA ALA A 33 -4.69 3.60 -17.17
C ALA A 33 -3.96 3.01 -15.96
N VAL A 34 -2.70 2.58 -16.11
CA VAL A 34 -1.89 2.01 -15.02
C VAL A 34 -1.80 2.97 -13.83
N GLY A 35 -1.58 4.27 -14.09
CA GLY A 35 -1.49 5.28 -13.03
C GLY A 35 -2.76 5.44 -12.18
N GLN A 36 -3.92 5.02 -12.71
CA GLN A 36 -5.24 5.04 -12.07
C GLN A 36 -5.67 3.69 -11.46
N LEU A 37 -5.13 2.59 -12.00
CA LEU A 37 -5.45 1.21 -11.61
C LEU A 37 -4.46 0.62 -10.59
N ALA A 38 -3.18 1.02 -10.63
CA ALA A 38 -2.16 0.58 -9.69
C ALA A 38 -2.42 1.18 -8.30
N LYS A 39 -3.19 0.43 -7.51
CA LYS A 39 -3.70 0.77 -6.18
C LYS A 39 -3.79 -0.52 -5.36
N THR A 40 -3.54 -0.40 -4.06
CA THR A 40 -3.68 -1.50 -3.10
C THR A 40 -5.13 -2.01 -3.12
N PRO A 41 -5.39 -3.32 -3.19
CA PRO A 41 -6.75 -3.87 -3.17
C PRO A 41 -7.51 -3.58 -1.87
N LEU A 42 -8.84 -3.72 -1.90
CA LEU A 42 -9.72 -3.47 -0.74
C LEU A 42 -10.12 -4.76 -0.01
N ASP A 43 -9.78 -5.92 -0.57
CA ASP A 43 -9.96 -7.27 -0.03
C ASP A 43 -8.68 -7.79 0.64
N LEU A 44 -7.81 -6.88 1.10
CA LEU A 44 -6.55 -7.21 1.76
C LEU A 44 -6.81 -7.76 3.16
N GLU A 45 -6.48 -9.02 3.35
CA GLU A 45 -6.43 -9.73 4.63
C GLU A 45 -5.05 -10.37 4.78
N ILE A 46 -4.23 -9.87 5.70
CA ILE A 46 -2.84 -10.33 5.89
C ILE A 46 -2.60 -10.70 7.35
N THR A 47 -2.13 -11.94 7.57
CA THR A 47 -1.54 -12.35 8.86
C THR A 47 -0.02 -12.44 8.73
N THR A 48 0.71 -11.71 9.56
CA THR A 48 2.16 -11.86 9.71
C THR A 48 2.52 -12.36 11.11
N ILE A 49 3.45 -13.31 11.19
CA ILE A 49 3.96 -13.88 12.44
C ILE A 49 5.45 -13.56 12.57
N ALA A 50 5.84 -13.01 13.72
CA ALA A 50 7.23 -12.80 14.11
C ALA A 50 7.57 -13.61 15.37
N THR A 51 8.78 -14.16 15.43
CA THR A 51 9.29 -14.97 16.54
C THR A 51 10.66 -14.44 16.99
N ASN A 52 11.16 -14.85 18.16
CA ASN A 52 12.49 -14.40 18.58
C ASN A 52 13.58 -14.87 17.62
N ASN A 53 14.55 -13.99 17.35
CA ASN A 53 15.85 -14.43 16.86
C ASN A 53 16.53 -15.29 17.96
N PRO A 54 16.85 -16.58 17.71
CA PRO A 54 17.43 -17.47 18.71
C PRO A 54 18.84 -17.06 19.16
N ASN A 55 19.49 -16.15 18.43
CA ASN A 55 20.83 -15.64 18.74
C ASN A 55 20.80 -14.27 19.44
N ALA A 56 19.65 -13.82 19.93
CA ALA A 56 19.47 -12.53 20.59
C ALA A 56 18.79 -12.69 21.97
N PRO A 57 19.02 -11.77 22.93
CA PRO A 57 18.31 -11.78 24.21
C PRO A 57 16.79 -11.73 24.04
N SER A 58 16.09 -12.52 24.84
CA SER A 58 14.63 -12.43 25.03
C SER A 58 14.33 -12.40 26.52
N GLU A 59 13.98 -11.21 27.01
CA GLU A 59 13.78 -10.90 28.43
C GLU A 59 12.37 -10.37 28.65
N VAL A 60 11.65 -10.90 29.65
CA VAL A 60 10.29 -10.46 29.98
C VAL A 60 10.14 -10.31 31.49
N LEU A 61 9.70 -9.14 31.94
CA LEU A 61 9.33 -8.91 33.33
C LEU A 61 8.13 -9.78 33.74
N ASP A 62 8.29 -10.57 34.80
CA ASP A 62 7.16 -11.17 35.48
C ASP A 62 6.44 -10.06 36.28
N ALA A 63 5.45 -9.42 35.67
CA ALA A 63 4.74 -8.28 36.25
C ALA A 63 4.15 -8.56 37.66
N LYS A 64 3.89 -9.83 38.00
CA LYS A 64 3.45 -10.22 39.36
C LYS A 64 4.54 -10.00 40.41
N SER A 65 5.82 -10.06 40.06
CA SER A 65 6.94 -9.84 41.00
C SER A 65 7.02 -8.39 41.52
N LEU A 66 6.48 -7.43 40.76
CA LEU A 66 6.38 -6.03 41.20
C LEU A 66 5.48 -5.88 42.44
N THR A 67 4.39 -6.65 42.52
CA THR A 67 3.34 -6.52 43.54
C THR A 67 3.27 -7.69 44.53
N SER A 68 4.01 -8.78 44.30
CA SER A 68 4.01 -9.97 45.16
C SER A 68 5.41 -10.40 45.62
N GLY A 69 5.48 -11.11 46.74
CA GLY A 69 6.74 -11.50 47.38
C GLY A 69 7.54 -10.32 47.94
N THR A 70 8.66 -10.61 48.62
CA THR A 70 9.55 -9.61 49.25
C THR A 70 10.78 -9.25 48.41
N GLY A 71 11.15 -10.09 47.43
CA GLY A 71 12.30 -9.87 46.56
C GLY A 71 12.06 -8.82 45.46
N PRO A 72 13.13 -8.44 44.73
CA PRO A 72 13.07 -7.49 43.62
C PRO A 72 12.28 -8.01 42.41
N ALA A 73 12.03 -7.12 41.45
CA ALA A 73 11.48 -7.44 40.14
C ALA A 73 12.21 -8.63 39.48
N LYS A 74 11.45 -9.59 38.98
CA LYS A 74 11.96 -10.81 38.32
C LYS A 74 11.84 -10.69 36.81
N ILE A 75 12.98 -10.76 36.12
CA ILE A 75 13.04 -10.78 34.66
C ILE A 75 13.29 -12.24 34.23
N ASP A 76 12.31 -12.83 33.55
CA ASP A 76 12.46 -14.14 32.91
C ASP A 76 13.36 -14.02 31.68
N GLN A 77 14.28 -14.98 31.52
CA GLN A 77 15.30 -15.00 30.46
C GLN A 77 14.99 -16.09 29.42
N ASN A 78 15.44 -15.88 28.18
CA ASN A 78 15.24 -16.79 27.04
C ASN A 78 13.75 -17.12 26.78
N VAL A 79 12.86 -16.15 27.03
CA VAL A 79 11.41 -16.36 26.90
C VAL A 79 11.03 -16.50 25.43
N SER A 80 10.35 -17.59 25.07
CA SER A 80 9.83 -17.75 23.72
C SER A 80 8.59 -16.87 23.50
N LEU A 81 8.65 -16.02 22.49
CA LEU A 81 7.64 -15.03 22.12
C LEU A 81 7.13 -15.27 20.70
N ILE A 82 5.84 -15.00 20.50
CA ILE A 82 5.21 -14.84 19.20
C ILE A 82 4.55 -13.48 19.17
N SER A 83 4.87 -12.68 18.16
CA SER A 83 4.02 -11.56 17.75
C SER A 83 3.20 -11.97 16.53
N GLN A 84 1.90 -11.74 16.58
CA GLN A 84 1.00 -11.93 15.47
C GLN A 84 0.33 -10.60 15.17
N ARG A 85 0.40 -10.17 13.90
CA ARG A 85 -0.33 -9.00 13.39
C ARG A 85 -1.29 -9.46 12.30
N PHE A 86 -2.56 -9.10 12.44
CA PHE A 86 -3.62 -9.32 11.47
C PHE A 86 -4.06 -7.96 10.93
N VAL A 87 -4.02 -7.79 9.61
CA VAL A 87 -4.29 -6.53 8.91
C VAL A 87 -5.48 -6.73 7.98
N THR A 88 -6.53 -5.95 8.17
CA THR A 88 -7.74 -5.91 7.34
C THR A 88 -7.95 -4.51 6.75
N VAL A 89 -8.80 -4.44 5.72
CA VAL A 89 -9.38 -3.20 5.22
C VAL A 89 -10.79 -3.05 5.79
N GLU A 90 -11.08 -1.87 6.31
CA GLU A 90 -12.34 -1.50 6.95
C GLU A 90 -12.97 -0.29 6.23
N GLU A 91 -14.23 0.01 6.53
CA GLU A 91 -14.84 1.29 6.12
C GLU A 91 -14.31 2.46 6.97
N PRO A 92 -14.23 3.71 6.45
CA PRO A 92 -14.49 4.09 5.07
C PRO A 92 -13.35 3.65 4.13
N SER A 93 -13.71 3.07 2.98
CA SER A 93 -12.77 2.71 1.91
C SER A 93 -13.37 2.97 0.52
N ASP A 94 -12.57 3.52 -0.41
CA ASP A 94 -13.05 3.92 -1.73
C ASP A 94 -12.00 3.73 -2.85
N LYS A 95 -12.19 4.41 -3.99
CA LYS A 95 -11.31 4.33 -5.18
C LYS A 95 -9.94 4.98 -5.01
N THR A 96 -9.70 5.67 -3.90
CA THR A 96 -8.55 6.54 -3.64
C THR A 96 -7.93 6.29 -2.26
N GLN A 97 -8.75 6.17 -1.21
CA GLN A 97 -8.30 5.91 0.15
C GLN A 97 -8.83 4.57 0.67
N MET A 98 -8.19 4.02 1.69
CA MET A 98 -8.66 2.83 2.41
C MET A 98 -8.33 2.95 3.89
N THR A 99 -9.23 2.48 4.75
CA THR A 99 -8.96 2.39 6.19
C THR A 99 -8.35 1.04 6.50
N VAL A 100 -7.10 1.03 6.93
CA VAL A 100 -6.39 -0.16 7.39
C VAL A 100 -6.63 -0.33 8.88
N GLN A 101 -6.94 -1.55 9.32
CA GLN A 101 -6.99 -1.93 10.73
C GLN A 101 -6.00 -3.06 10.98
N ALA A 102 -5.09 -2.86 11.93
CA ALA A 102 -4.10 -3.85 12.34
C ALA A 102 -4.30 -4.24 13.80
N GLY A 103 -4.82 -5.45 14.02
CA GLY A 103 -4.80 -6.10 15.33
C GLY A 103 -3.45 -6.77 15.55
N GLN A 104 -2.67 -6.32 16.53
CA GLN A 104 -1.40 -6.93 16.91
C GLN A 104 -1.47 -7.50 18.33
N THR A 105 -0.91 -8.69 18.51
CA THR A 105 -0.61 -9.26 19.84
C THR A 105 0.87 -9.58 19.95
N LEU A 106 1.38 -9.52 21.18
CA LEU A 106 2.65 -10.14 21.58
C LEU A 106 2.36 -11.08 22.75
N ARG A 107 2.75 -12.34 22.61
CA ARG A 107 2.53 -13.39 23.61
C ARG A 107 3.83 -14.10 23.92
N ARG A 108 4.04 -14.48 25.19
CA ARG A 108 4.98 -15.53 25.59
C ARG A 108 4.28 -16.89 25.57
N ILE A 109 4.92 -17.89 24.96
CA ILE A 109 4.32 -19.20 24.68
C ILE A 109 4.68 -20.29 25.70
N ASP A 110 5.49 -19.94 26.70
CA ASP A 110 5.78 -20.78 27.87
C ASP A 110 4.67 -20.73 28.95
N LYS A 111 3.67 -19.86 28.77
CA LYS A 111 2.50 -19.71 29.64
C LYS A 111 1.20 -20.03 28.89
N GLN A 112 0.23 -20.62 29.58
CA GLN A 112 -1.02 -21.09 28.98
C GLN A 112 -2.08 -19.99 28.84
N GLY A 113 -2.84 -20.04 27.75
CA GLY A 113 -3.97 -19.15 27.50
C GLY A 113 -3.58 -17.67 27.57
N ASP A 114 -4.42 -16.86 28.19
CA ASP A 114 -4.22 -15.41 28.25
C ASP A 114 -3.17 -14.98 29.28
N THR A 115 -2.70 -15.89 30.13
CA THR A 115 -1.57 -15.62 31.04
C THR A 115 -0.23 -15.45 30.31
N GLY A 116 -0.18 -15.81 29.02
CA GLY A 116 0.94 -15.52 28.12
C GLY A 116 0.81 -14.20 27.35
N LEU A 117 -0.32 -13.48 27.39
CA LEU A 117 -0.46 -12.22 26.67
C LEU A 117 0.38 -11.11 27.33
N LEU A 118 1.23 -10.44 26.54
CA LEU A 118 2.08 -9.33 27.00
C LEU A 118 1.53 -7.98 26.54
N THR A 119 1.16 -7.87 25.26
CA THR A 119 0.46 -6.70 24.70
C THR A 119 -0.58 -7.14 23.69
N ALA A 120 -1.65 -6.35 23.61
CA ALA A 120 -2.62 -6.37 22.52
C ALA A 120 -2.87 -4.91 22.10
N THR A 121 -2.98 -4.66 20.80
CA THR A 121 -3.24 -3.33 20.26
C THR A 121 -4.06 -3.47 18.98
N ILE A 122 -5.05 -2.60 18.81
CA ILE A 122 -5.69 -2.37 17.51
C ILE A 122 -5.27 -0.97 17.08
N ASP A 123 -4.59 -0.87 15.96
CA ASP A 123 -4.30 0.40 15.31
C ASP A 123 -5.11 0.52 14.03
N ARG A 124 -5.63 1.71 13.75
CA ARG A 124 -6.50 1.99 12.61
C ARG A 124 -6.12 3.31 11.97
N VAL A 125 -5.91 3.31 10.66
CA VAL A 125 -5.49 4.50 9.91
C VAL A 125 -6.06 4.50 8.49
N THR A 126 -6.65 5.63 8.06
CA THR A 126 -7.05 5.86 6.67
C THR A 126 -5.85 6.35 5.86
N ILE A 127 -5.48 5.59 4.82
CA ILE A 127 -4.31 5.86 3.96
C ILE A 127 -4.71 5.95 2.48
N ASP A 128 -3.94 6.70 1.69
CA ASP A 128 -4.05 6.67 0.23
C ASP A 128 -3.65 5.29 -0.33
N ARG A 129 -4.44 4.77 -1.28
CA ARG A 129 -4.28 3.42 -1.84
C ARG A 129 -3.10 3.26 -2.79
N LYS A 130 -2.43 4.34 -3.19
CA LYS A 130 -1.24 4.35 -4.05
C LYS A 130 0.04 4.69 -3.28
N THR A 131 0.07 5.80 -2.55
CA THR A 131 1.25 6.25 -1.79
C THR A 131 1.44 5.52 -0.46
N GLY A 132 0.36 5.16 0.23
CA GLY A 132 0.40 4.50 1.54
C GLY A 132 0.57 5.46 2.71
N MET A 133 0.65 6.76 2.41
CA MET A 133 0.63 7.82 3.41
C MET A 133 -0.77 7.93 4.03
N PRO A 134 -0.88 8.24 5.33
CA PRO A 134 -2.13 8.66 5.95
C PRO A 134 -2.75 9.86 5.23
N VAL A 135 -4.09 9.95 5.26
CA VAL A 135 -4.82 11.10 4.73
C VAL A 135 -4.75 12.30 5.69
N ASP A 136 -4.94 13.52 5.17
CA ASP A 136 -4.82 14.77 5.95
C ASP A 136 -6.03 15.09 6.85
N THR A 137 -7.03 14.21 6.91
CA THR A 137 -8.17 14.35 7.84
C THR A 137 -7.65 14.25 9.28
N ASP A 138 -8.19 15.04 10.22
CA ASP A 138 -7.80 14.99 11.64
C ASP A 138 -9.03 14.63 12.50
N PRO A 139 -9.03 13.49 13.21
CA PRO A 139 -8.03 12.41 13.17
C PRO A 139 -8.19 11.53 11.91
N ASN A 140 -7.08 11.05 11.33
CA ASN A 140 -7.06 10.02 10.28
C ASN A 140 -7.06 8.59 10.83
N GLY A 141 -7.07 8.41 12.15
CA GLY A 141 -6.93 7.10 12.75
C GLY A 141 -7.17 7.07 14.26
N SER A 142 -7.00 5.88 14.84
CA SER A 142 -7.09 5.66 16.28
C SER A 142 -6.28 4.44 16.72
N ILE A 143 -5.79 4.48 17.96
CA ILE A 143 -5.02 3.39 18.59
C ILE A 143 -5.76 2.96 19.86
N ALA A 144 -6.17 1.69 19.90
CA ALA A 144 -6.67 1.03 21.09
C ALA A 144 -5.62 0.10 21.69
N ALA A 145 -5.03 0.51 22.82
CA ALA A 145 -4.03 -0.26 23.57
C ALA A 145 -4.45 -0.54 25.03
N THR A 146 -5.67 -0.17 25.41
CA THR A 146 -6.26 -0.44 26.73
C THR A 146 -7.71 -0.89 26.59
N VAL A 147 -8.26 -1.44 27.68
CA VAL A 147 -9.68 -1.79 27.80
C VAL A 147 -10.32 -1.02 28.95
N ASN A 148 -11.63 -0.77 28.84
CA ASN A 148 -12.41 -0.17 29.92
C ASN A 148 -12.78 -1.22 30.99
N SER A 149 -13.53 -0.81 32.02
CA SER A 149 -13.96 -1.68 33.12
C SER A 149 -14.89 -2.84 32.72
N LYS A 150 -15.39 -2.87 31.47
CA LYS A 150 -16.17 -3.97 30.89
C LYS A 150 -15.33 -4.89 29.99
N GLY A 151 -14.04 -4.59 29.77
CA GLY A 151 -13.18 -5.30 28.82
C GLY A 151 -13.32 -4.84 27.37
N GLU A 152 -14.08 -3.77 27.09
CA GLU A 152 -14.21 -3.21 25.74
C GLU A 152 -12.96 -2.38 25.40
N SER A 153 -12.45 -2.50 24.17
CA SER A 153 -11.26 -1.76 23.71
C SER A 153 -11.52 -0.24 23.67
N VAL A 154 -10.61 0.55 24.23
CA VAL A 154 -10.69 2.01 24.24
C VAL A 154 -9.81 2.55 23.12
N ALA A 155 -10.43 3.08 22.05
CA ALA A 155 -9.73 3.66 20.91
C ALA A 155 -9.45 5.15 21.13
N ASP A 156 -8.18 5.52 21.28
CA ASP A 156 -7.76 6.91 21.34
C ASP A 156 -7.63 7.47 19.91
N PRO A 157 -8.23 8.63 19.57
CA PRO A 157 -7.95 9.34 18.32
C PRO A 157 -6.47 9.68 18.16
N VAL A 158 -5.87 9.37 17.00
CA VAL A 158 -4.44 9.60 16.73
C VAL A 158 -4.23 10.04 15.28
N GLN A 159 -3.53 11.15 15.10
CA GLN A 159 -3.09 11.61 13.78
C GLN A 159 -1.78 10.92 13.36
N HIS A 160 -1.89 9.99 12.42
CA HIS A 160 -0.77 9.33 11.79
C HIS A 160 -0.11 10.28 10.78
N THR A 161 1.22 10.30 10.74
CA THR A 161 2.01 11.25 9.92
C THR A 161 3.12 10.60 9.10
N GLY A 162 3.05 9.28 8.89
CA GLY A 162 4.04 8.51 8.14
C GLY A 162 3.50 7.13 7.70
N LEU A 163 4.26 6.45 6.86
CA LEU A 163 4.01 5.07 6.43
C LEU A 163 4.03 4.09 7.62
N GLN A 164 3.38 2.93 7.48
CA GLN A 164 3.40 1.91 8.54
C GLN A 164 3.14 0.48 8.02
N TYR A 165 2.07 0.28 7.25
CA TYR A 165 1.66 -1.06 6.81
C TYR A 165 2.20 -1.48 5.44
N ARG A 166 2.58 -0.50 4.62
CA ARG A 166 3.17 -0.69 3.29
C ARG A 166 3.96 0.56 2.88
N PHE A 167 4.71 0.43 1.80
CA PHE A 167 5.37 1.52 1.10
C PHE A 167 4.59 1.91 -0.17
N PRO A 168 4.96 3.03 -0.84
CA PRO A 168 4.34 3.41 -2.11
C PRO A 168 4.50 2.35 -3.20
N ILE A 169 3.50 2.22 -4.07
CA ILE A 169 3.65 1.50 -5.34
C ILE A 169 4.71 2.22 -6.16
N GLY A 170 5.74 1.51 -6.62
CA GLY A 170 6.97 2.11 -7.14
C GLY A 170 7.81 2.76 -6.04
N THR A 171 8.10 2.03 -4.97
CA THR A 171 8.99 2.47 -3.88
C THR A 171 10.36 2.85 -4.44
N GLU A 172 10.91 3.95 -3.95
CA GLU A 172 12.18 4.54 -4.38
C GLU A 172 13.29 4.29 -3.33
N LYS A 173 14.55 4.45 -3.74
CA LYS A 173 15.71 4.35 -2.85
C LYS A 173 15.94 5.66 -2.10
N LYS A 174 15.03 6.00 -1.19
CA LYS A 174 15.08 7.23 -0.39
C LYS A 174 14.51 7.01 1.01
N ASP A 175 14.79 7.92 1.92
CA ASP A 175 14.22 7.90 3.26
C ASP A 175 12.73 8.27 3.20
N TYR A 176 11.92 7.66 4.06
CA TYR A 176 10.48 7.90 4.15
C TYR A 176 10.05 8.24 5.58
N PRO A 177 9.05 9.12 5.78
CA PRO A 177 8.41 9.27 7.09
C PRO A 177 7.71 7.96 7.45
N TYR A 178 8.02 7.39 8.61
CA TYR A 178 7.41 6.14 9.08
C TYR A 178 6.91 6.30 10.52
N PHE A 179 5.66 5.90 10.78
CA PHE A 179 5.01 6.10 12.07
C PHE A 179 5.25 4.90 13.00
N ASP A 180 5.55 5.18 14.27
CA ASP A 180 5.55 4.16 15.32
C ASP A 180 4.39 4.40 16.29
N TYR A 181 3.49 3.42 16.36
CA TYR A 181 2.26 3.48 17.14
C TYR A 181 2.48 3.42 18.66
N ASN A 182 3.62 2.93 19.15
CA ASN A 182 3.92 2.85 20.59
C ASN A 182 4.28 4.25 21.14
N VAL A 183 5.06 5.00 20.37
CA VAL A 183 5.46 6.39 20.71
C VAL A 183 4.57 7.45 20.06
N ARG A 184 3.56 7.02 19.27
CA ARG A 184 2.60 7.84 18.52
C ARG A 184 3.26 8.97 17.73
N LYS A 185 4.38 8.66 17.07
CA LYS A 185 5.24 9.66 16.41
C LYS A 185 5.96 9.08 15.19
N THR A 186 6.17 9.94 14.21
CA THR A 186 6.93 9.66 12.99
C THR A 186 8.44 9.90 13.20
N TYR A 187 9.24 8.96 12.68
CA TYR A 187 10.68 9.07 12.51
C TYR A 187 11.04 8.52 11.12
N ASP A 188 12.09 9.04 10.48
CA ASP A 188 12.45 8.57 9.14
C ASP A 188 12.92 7.11 9.16
N ILE A 189 12.38 6.30 8.24
CA ILE A 189 12.89 4.98 7.90
C ILE A 189 13.85 5.14 6.72
N LYS A 190 15.13 4.81 6.94
CA LYS A 190 16.21 5.14 6.02
C LYS A 190 16.46 4.04 5.02
N PHE A 191 16.74 4.38 3.77
CA PHE A 191 17.17 3.38 2.79
C PHE A 191 18.59 2.91 3.13
N ILE A 192 18.78 1.59 3.26
CA ILE A 192 20.06 0.95 3.59
C ILE A 192 20.69 0.35 2.32
N GLU A 193 20.00 -0.59 1.69
CA GLU A 193 20.52 -1.31 0.52
C GLU A 193 19.43 -1.87 -0.41
N GLU A 194 19.84 -2.20 -1.63
CA GLU A 194 19.10 -3.11 -2.52
C GLU A 194 19.72 -4.50 -2.36
N THR A 195 18.89 -5.51 -2.11
CA THR A 195 19.33 -6.89 -1.87
C THR A 195 18.27 -7.87 -2.38
N GLU A 196 18.46 -9.17 -2.19
CA GLU A 196 17.52 -10.21 -2.66
C GLU A 196 17.12 -11.18 -1.54
N ILE A 197 15.85 -11.59 -1.53
CA ILE A 197 15.33 -12.63 -0.65
C ILE A 197 14.58 -13.64 -1.51
N LYS A 198 15.11 -14.88 -1.62
CA LYS A 198 14.53 -15.96 -2.46
C LYS A 198 14.23 -15.50 -3.89
N ASP A 199 15.27 -14.94 -4.51
CA ASP A 199 15.28 -14.38 -5.87
C ASP A 199 14.27 -13.23 -6.09
N LEU A 200 13.71 -12.66 -5.02
CA LEU A 200 12.93 -11.42 -5.07
C LEU A 200 13.83 -10.25 -4.69
N LYS A 201 14.02 -9.32 -5.64
CA LYS A 201 14.65 -8.02 -5.40
C LYS A 201 13.85 -7.22 -4.38
N VAL A 202 14.53 -6.73 -3.34
CA VAL A 202 13.94 -5.94 -2.26
C VAL A 202 14.82 -4.74 -1.90
N TYR A 203 14.18 -3.70 -1.36
CA TYR A 203 14.87 -2.61 -0.69
C TYR A 203 14.79 -2.80 0.82
N HIS A 204 15.95 -2.76 1.49
CA HIS A 204 16.04 -2.77 2.94
C HIS A 204 16.01 -1.34 3.46
N PHE A 205 15.11 -1.07 4.41
CA PHE A 205 15.07 0.17 5.15
C PHE A 205 15.18 -0.08 6.65
N GLN A 206 15.77 0.86 7.39
CA GLN A 206 15.90 0.80 8.85
C GLN A 206 15.44 2.10 9.52
N GLN A 207 14.62 1.96 10.57
CA GLN A 207 14.16 3.06 11.43
C GLN A 207 14.74 2.87 12.83
N GLN A 208 15.19 3.95 13.45
CA GLN A 208 15.61 3.97 14.84
C GLN A 208 14.69 4.86 15.66
N ILE A 209 14.03 4.28 16.65
CA ILE A 209 13.22 5.00 17.63
C ILE A 209 14.07 5.28 18.87
N PRO A 210 14.40 6.56 19.18
CA PRO A 210 15.16 6.92 20.37
C PRO A 210 14.37 6.66 21.64
N ALA A 211 15.06 6.59 22.78
CA ALA A 211 14.47 6.33 24.08
C ALA A 211 13.37 7.35 24.40
N THR A 212 12.13 6.88 24.37
CA THR A 212 10.93 7.70 24.52
C THR A 212 10.19 7.32 25.78
N ASP A 213 9.95 8.30 26.65
CA ASP A 213 9.15 8.17 27.87
C ASP A 213 7.67 7.99 27.52
N LEU A 214 7.13 6.79 27.72
CA LEU A 214 5.74 6.47 27.41
C LEU A 214 4.74 7.15 28.37
N ALA A 215 5.14 7.57 29.57
CA ALA A 215 4.27 8.30 30.49
C ALA A 215 3.90 9.69 29.94
N LYS A 216 4.73 10.24 29.04
CA LYS A 216 4.45 11.48 28.28
C LYS A 216 3.65 11.26 26.99
N VAL A 217 3.53 10.01 26.51
CA VAL A 217 2.82 9.67 25.26
C VAL A 217 1.38 9.23 25.55
N VAL A 218 1.18 8.31 26.49
CA VAL A 218 -0.15 7.80 26.87
C VAL A 218 -0.24 7.68 28.39
N ASN A 219 -1.31 8.24 28.96
CA ASN A 219 -1.60 8.10 30.39
C ASN A 219 -2.08 6.67 30.73
N SER A 220 -1.14 5.75 30.87
CA SER A 220 -1.37 4.38 31.34
C SER A 220 -0.75 4.19 32.73
N PRO A 221 -1.44 3.56 33.69
CA PRO A 221 -0.84 3.16 34.97
C PRO A 221 0.40 2.27 34.81
N SER A 222 0.55 1.58 33.67
CA SER A 222 1.74 0.77 33.36
C SER A 222 2.94 1.57 32.85
N ASN A 223 2.77 2.87 32.54
CA ASN A 223 3.85 3.73 32.04
C ASN A 223 4.60 4.47 33.16
N LYS A 224 4.06 4.54 34.38
CA LYS A 224 4.66 5.22 35.52
C LYS A 224 4.31 4.48 36.79
N LEU A 225 5.31 3.96 37.49
CA LEU A 225 5.12 3.14 38.69
C LEU A 225 5.96 3.68 39.85
N THR A 226 5.39 3.64 41.05
CA THR A 226 6.06 3.98 42.31
C THR A 226 6.09 2.72 43.18
N LEU A 227 7.29 2.22 43.49
CA LEU A 227 7.53 1.01 44.28
C LEU A 227 8.77 1.21 45.16
N PRO A 228 8.93 0.47 46.27
CA PRO A 228 10.15 0.52 47.09
C PRO A 228 11.43 0.31 46.26
N ALA A 229 12.53 0.97 46.62
CA ALA A 229 13.83 0.78 45.95
C ALA A 229 14.25 -0.70 45.87
N ALA A 230 14.06 -1.44 46.96
CA ALA A 230 14.27 -2.88 47.03
C ALA A 230 13.38 -3.71 46.08
N LYS A 231 12.18 -3.21 45.71
CA LYS A 231 11.31 -3.84 44.71
C LYS A 231 11.79 -3.61 43.27
N TRP A 232 12.37 -2.45 43.00
CA TRP A 232 13.08 -2.22 41.73
C TRP A 232 14.43 -2.94 41.66
N GLY A 233 14.99 -3.39 42.78
CA GLY A 233 16.34 -3.93 42.83
C GLY A 233 17.43 -2.87 42.67
N VAL A 234 17.12 -1.61 43.01
CA VAL A 234 18.07 -0.48 42.98
C VAL A 234 18.47 -0.06 44.39
N GLU A 235 19.66 0.54 44.50
CA GLU A 235 20.14 1.13 45.74
C GLU A 235 19.28 2.34 46.18
N GLY A 236 19.02 2.43 47.48
CA GLY A 236 18.26 3.50 48.12
C GLY A 236 17.28 2.98 49.18
N GLU A 237 16.67 3.90 49.91
CA GLU A 237 15.58 3.64 50.85
C GLU A 237 14.29 4.30 50.38
N GLY A 238 13.14 3.79 50.84
CA GLY A 238 11.82 4.33 50.50
C GLY A 238 11.36 4.01 49.08
N ASP A 239 10.33 4.74 48.63
CA ASP A 239 9.68 4.54 47.34
C ASP A 239 10.38 5.31 46.21
N VAL A 240 10.64 4.62 45.12
CA VAL A 240 11.22 5.16 43.89
C VAL A 240 10.16 5.12 42.79
N THR A 241 9.99 6.26 42.11
CA THR A 241 9.15 6.35 40.92
C THR A 241 10.00 6.17 39.67
N MET A 242 9.57 5.29 38.76
CA MET A 242 10.18 5.08 37.46
C MET A 242 9.15 5.21 36.35
N ASP A 243 9.56 5.85 35.27
CA ASP A 243 8.78 5.95 34.03
C ASP A 243 9.22 4.83 33.07
N ARG A 244 8.30 4.37 32.22
CA ARG A 244 8.55 3.31 31.24
C ARG A 244 9.00 3.92 29.92
N PHE A 245 10.20 3.58 29.50
CA PHE A 245 10.79 3.99 28.24
C PHE A 245 10.61 2.91 27.18
N TYR A 246 10.55 3.34 25.91
CA TYR A 246 10.55 2.49 24.72
C TYR A 246 11.70 2.88 23.79
N THR A 247 12.36 1.88 23.23
CA THR A 247 13.31 1.97 22.12
C THR A 247 13.03 0.85 21.12
N ASN A 248 13.31 1.10 19.84
CA ASN A 248 13.22 0.08 18.80
C ASN A 248 14.21 0.38 17.68
N VAL A 249 14.82 -0.67 17.12
CA VAL A 249 15.42 -0.63 15.77
C VAL A 249 14.57 -1.54 14.89
N ARG A 250 13.90 -0.95 13.92
CA ARG A 250 12.97 -1.63 13.00
C ARG A 250 13.62 -1.74 11.63
N ASP A 251 13.76 -2.96 11.14
CA ASP A 251 14.21 -3.26 9.79
C ASP A 251 13.03 -3.79 8.95
N VAL A 252 12.86 -3.28 7.75
CA VAL A 252 11.83 -3.73 6.80
C VAL A 252 12.44 -3.97 5.43
N TRP A 253 12.05 -5.07 4.77
CA TRP A 253 12.43 -5.36 3.39
C TRP A 253 11.18 -5.30 2.53
N VAL A 254 11.26 -4.55 1.43
CA VAL A 254 10.12 -4.11 0.62
C VAL A 254 10.32 -4.53 -0.82
N GLU A 255 9.33 -5.18 -1.44
CA GLU A 255 9.33 -5.34 -2.91
C GLU A 255 9.00 -3.99 -3.56
N PRO A 256 9.88 -3.44 -4.42
CA PRO A 256 9.78 -2.04 -4.82
C PRO A 256 8.66 -1.74 -5.81
N GLN A 257 8.16 -2.69 -6.60
CA GLN A 257 7.09 -2.41 -7.55
C GLN A 257 5.74 -2.22 -6.85
N THR A 258 5.42 -3.07 -5.87
CA THR A 258 4.14 -3.06 -5.16
C THR A 258 4.18 -2.23 -3.88
N GLY A 259 5.36 -2.07 -3.27
CA GLY A 259 5.51 -1.51 -1.93
C GLY A 259 5.16 -2.49 -0.80
N THR A 260 5.05 -3.79 -1.11
CA THR A 260 4.74 -4.84 -0.13
C THR A 260 5.93 -5.08 0.80
N VAL A 261 5.71 -5.01 2.11
CA VAL A 261 6.69 -5.47 3.11
C VAL A 261 6.73 -7.00 3.11
N VAL A 262 7.88 -7.57 2.72
CA VAL A 262 8.07 -9.04 2.63
C VAL A 262 8.80 -9.65 3.81
N LYS A 263 9.52 -8.83 4.59
CA LYS A 263 10.14 -9.22 5.85
C LYS A 263 10.18 -8.02 6.78
N GLY A 264 9.98 -8.26 8.08
CA GLY A 264 10.20 -7.29 9.15
C GLY A 264 11.07 -7.89 10.25
N ALA A 265 11.85 -7.04 10.91
CA ALA A 265 12.49 -7.33 12.18
C ALA A 265 12.41 -6.12 13.13
N GLU A 266 12.27 -6.35 14.43
CA GLU A 266 12.19 -5.31 15.46
C GLU A 266 13.03 -5.67 16.67
N GLN A 267 13.92 -4.76 17.07
CA GLN A 267 14.78 -4.86 18.24
C GLN A 267 14.14 -4.05 19.38
N LEU A 268 13.07 -4.60 19.95
CA LEU A 268 12.28 -3.95 21.00
C LEU A 268 13.04 -3.95 22.32
N HIS A 269 13.07 -2.80 22.99
CA HIS A 269 13.48 -2.71 24.39
C HIS A 269 12.62 -1.69 25.14
N LEU A 270 11.78 -2.21 26.03
CA LEU A 270 11.00 -1.47 27.02
C LEU A 270 11.60 -1.70 28.40
N TYR A 271 11.74 -0.63 29.19
CA TYR A 271 12.34 -0.68 30.52
C TYR A 271 11.78 0.42 31.42
N TYR A 272 11.77 0.17 32.73
CA TYR A 272 11.56 1.20 33.74
C TYR A 272 12.91 1.81 34.12
N ALA A 273 12.93 3.12 34.25
CA ALA A 273 14.10 3.88 34.71
C ALA A 273 13.70 5.24 35.30
N ARG A 274 14.64 5.85 36.04
CA ARG A 274 14.56 7.25 36.44
C ARG A 274 14.98 8.24 35.34
N THR A 275 15.84 7.83 34.41
CA THR A 275 16.22 8.61 33.21
C THR A 275 16.33 7.69 31.99
N ALA A 276 16.21 8.24 30.79
CA ALA A 276 16.18 7.45 29.56
C ALA A 276 17.51 6.70 29.29
N GLU A 277 18.63 7.31 29.68
CA GLU A 277 19.99 6.91 29.36
C GLU A 277 20.49 5.74 30.22
N LYS A 278 19.80 5.45 31.33
CA LYS A 278 20.17 4.41 32.29
C LYS A 278 18.99 3.45 32.51
N PRO A 279 18.79 2.44 31.64
CA PRO A 279 17.84 1.36 31.90
C PRO A 279 18.10 0.69 33.25
N GLU A 280 17.08 0.56 34.10
CA GLU A 280 17.23 -0.02 35.45
C GLU A 280 16.50 -1.37 35.57
N VAL A 281 15.26 -1.48 35.08
CA VAL A 281 14.49 -2.75 35.06
C VAL A 281 13.88 -3.00 33.70
N THR A 282 14.36 -4.02 32.98
CA THR A 282 13.80 -4.46 31.71
C THR A 282 12.36 -4.93 31.88
N ALA A 283 11.43 -4.34 31.13
CA ALA A 283 10.04 -4.77 31.04
C ALA A 283 9.86 -5.82 29.93
N LEU A 284 10.46 -5.55 28.77
CA LEU A 284 10.51 -6.44 27.61
C LEU A 284 11.78 -6.10 26.82
N LYS A 285 12.56 -7.10 26.42
CA LYS A 285 13.66 -6.93 25.46
C LYS A 285 13.70 -8.12 24.53
N SER A 286 13.58 -7.90 23.23
CA SER A 286 13.56 -8.99 22.24
C SER A 286 13.88 -8.49 20.84
N ASN A 287 14.64 -9.28 20.09
CA ASN A 287 14.70 -9.17 18.63
C ASN A 287 13.66 -10.12 18.02
N LEU A 288 12.58 -9.57 17.45
CA LEU A 288 11.52 -10.31 16.78
C LEU A 288 11.71 -10.23 15.26
N VAL A 289 11.65 -11.36 14.56
CA VAL A 289 11.81 -11.44 13.10
C VAL A 289 10.66 -12.23 12.51
N PHE A 290 10.15 -11.81 11.34
CA PHE A 290 9.14 -12.57 10.59
C PHE A 290 9.59 -14.02 10.39
N ASP A 291 8.68 -14.97 10.65
CA ASP A 291 8.98 -16.39 10.47
C ASP A 291 9.08 -16.76 8.98
N ALA A 292 9.66 -17.93 8.69
CA ALA A 292 9.89 -18.36 7.30
C ALA A 292 8.59 -18.46 6.50
N LYS A 293 7.49 -18.88 7.14
CA LYS A 293 6.17 -19.00 6.50
C LYS A 293 5.61 -17.62 6.12
N THR A 294 5.73 -16.63 7.00
CA THR A 294 5.33 -15.24 6.75
C THR A 294 6.15 -14.65 5.62
N ILE A 295 7.48 -14.85 5.62
CA ILE A 295 8.34 -14.38 4.52
C ILE A 295 7.90 -15.01 3.19
N ASP A 296 7.63 -16.31 3.17
CA ASP A 296 7.17 -17.00 1.96
C ASP A 296 5.79 -16.54 1.47
N SER A 297 4.82 -16.34 2.36
CA SER A 297 3.49 -15.82 1.98
C SER A 297 3.56 -14.39 1.45
N GLN A 298 4.34 -13.52 2.10
CA GLN A 298 4.50 -12.13 1.65
C GLN A 298 5.27 -12.04 0.32
N ILE A 299 6.28 -12.89 0.09
CA ILE A 299 6.97 -12.99 -1.20
C ILE A 299 6.02 -13.47 -2.30
N ALA A 300 5.18 -14.47 -2.03
CA ALA A 300 4.19 -14.96 -2.99
C ALA A 300 3.18 -13.86 -3.37
N GLU A 301 2.68 -13.12 -2.39
CA GLU A 301 1.72 -12.03 -2.60
C GLU A 301 2.36 -10.83 -3.33
N ALA A 302 3.61 -10.48 -3.01
CA ALA A 302 4.37 -9.46 -3.73
C ALA A 302 4.62 -9.86 -5.20
N LYS A 303 4.99 -11.12 -5.46
CA LYS A 303 5.17 -11.65 -6.84
C LYS A 303 3.85 -11.59 -7.62
N LYS A 304 2.75 -12.07 -7.05
CA LYS A 304 1.39 -12.00 -7.64
C LYS A 304 1.02 -10.58 -8.08
N TYR A 305 1.17 -9.58 -7.20
CA TYR A 305 0.84 -8.19 -7.54
C TYR A 305 1.85 -7.55 -8.51
N SER A 306 3.13 -7.91 -8.45
CA SER A 306 4.14 -7.46 -9.42
C SER A 306 3.87 -8.03 -10.82
N ASP A 307 3.51 -9.30 -10.93
CA ASP A 307 3.14 -9.96 -12.19
C ASP A 307 1.87 -9.34 -12.80
N GLU A 308 0.85 -9.06 -11.98
CA GLU A 308 -0.36 -8.36 -12.42
C GLU A 308 -0.06 -6.92 -12.90
N LEU A 309 0.75 -6.18 -12.14
CA LEU A 309 1.18 -4.84 -12.53
C LEU A 309 2.00 -4.87 -13.83
N SER A 310 2.90 -5.84 -14.00
CA SER A 310 3.71 -6.06 -15.20
C SER A 310 2.86 -6.44 -16.42
N LEU A 311 1.82 -7.27 -16.22
CA LEU A 311 0.88 -7.67 -17.26
C LEU A 311 0.20 -6.43 -17.88
N TYR A 312 -0.38 -5.57 -17.04
CA TYR A 312 -1.09 -4.37 -17.53
C TYR A 312 -0.15 -3.24 -17.95
N SER A 313 0.99 -3.04 -17.29
CA SER A 313 1.91 -1.92 -17.59
C SER A 313 2.88 -2.17 -18.72
N ARG A 314 3.20 -3.44 -19.03
CA ARG A 314 4.26 -3.78 -19.98
C ARG A 314 3.82 -4.82 -21.01
N ILE A 315 3.33 -5.98 -20.57
CA ILE A 315 3.08 -7.11 -21.48
C ILE A 315 1.91 -6.83 -22.44
N LEU A 316 0.74 -6.47 -21.91
CA LEU A 316 -0.45 -6.16 -22.70
C LEU A 316 -0.21 -4.97 -23.67
N PRO A 317 0.38 -3.84 -23.25
CA PRO A 317 0.78 -2.77 -24.16
C PRO A 317 1.69 -3.22 -25.32
N ILE A 318 2.71 -4.05 -25.05
CA ILE A 318 3.61 -4.56 -26.11
C ILE A 318 2.83 -5.44 -27.10
N VAL A 319 1.99 -6.36 -26.60
CA VAL A 319 1.18 -7.24 -27.47
C VAL A 319 0.21 -6.43 -28.32
N LEU A 320 -0.50 -5.47 -27.74
CA LEU A 320 -1.41 -4.57 -28.47
C LEU A 320 -0.66 -3.72 -29.51
N GLY A 321 0.53 -3.22 -29.17
CA GLY A 321 1.35 -2.43 -30.09
C GLY A 321 1.86 -3.24 -31.30
N VAL A 322 2.36 -4.45 -31.05
CA VAL A 322 2.83 -5.37 -32.11
C VAL A 322 1.68 -5.82 -33.00
N LEU A 323 0.57 -6.29 -32.42
CA LEU A 323 -0.61 -6.69 -33.19
C LEU A 323 -1.20 -5.51 -33.96
N GLY A 324 -1.28 -4.34 -33.32
CA GLY A 324 -1.76 -3.11 -33.95
C GLY A 324 -0.92 -2.69 -35.14
N ALA A 325 0.42 -2.74 -35.03
CA ALA A 325 1.35 -2.47 -36.12
C ALA A 325 1.19 -3.47 -37.28
N ILE A 326 1.10 -4.78 -36.99
CA ILE A 326 0.90 -5.82 -38.01
C ILE A 326 -0.44 -5.60 -38.75
N VAL A 327 -1.53 -5.40 -38.00
CA VAL A 327 -2.88 -5.18 -38.55
C VAL A 327 -2.95 -3.88 -39.37
N LEU A 328 -2.29 -2.82 -38.91
CA LEU A 328 -2.18 -1.55 -39.63
C LEU A 328 -1.42 -1.72 -40.96
N ILE A 329 -0.26 -2.38 -40.95
CA ILE A 329 0.54 -2.65 -42.16
C ILE A 329 -0.26 -3.48 -43.17
N VAL A 330 -0.94 -4.54 -42.73
CA VAL A 330 -1.78 -5.37 -43.60
C VAL A 330 -2.94 -4.55 -44.18
N GLY A 331 -3.60 -3.72 -43.37
CA GLY A 331 -4.66 -2.81 -43.82
C GLY A 331 -4.19 -1.83 -44.89
N LEU A 332 -3.04 -1.19 -44.68
CA LEU A 332 -2.42 -0.27 -45.64
C LEU A 332 -2.04 -0.99 -46.96
N VAL A 333 -1.40 -2.15 -46.87
CA VAL A 333 -1.00 -2.94 -48.06
C VAL A 333 -2.21 -3.41 -48.87
N LEU A 334 -3.29 -3.83 -48.21
CA LEU A 334 -4.55 -4.20 -48.89
C LEU A 334 -5.25 -2.98 -49.51
N GLY A 335 -5.21 -1.82 -48.84
CA GLY A 335 -5.75 -0.56 -49.36
C GLY A 335 -5.03 -0.11 -50.63
N VAL A 336 -3.70 -0.07 -50.61
CA VAL A 336 -2.87 0.33 -51.76
C VAL A 336 -3.04 -0.67 -52.92
N ARG A 337 -3.00 -1.99 -52.67
CA ARG A 337 -3.19 -3.01 -53.72
C ARG A 337 -4.63 -3.09 -54.24
N GLY A 338 -5.61 -2.61 -53.48
CA GLY A 338 -7.01 -2.45 -53.90
C GLY A 338 -7.31 -1.16 -54.69
N GLY A 339 -6.32 -0.27 -54.84
CA GLY A 339 -6.42 0.98 -55.59
C GLY A 339 -6.24 0.84 -57.12
N GLY A 340 -5.98 -0.38 -57.62
CA GLY A 340 -5.76 -0.64 -59.03
C GLY A 340 -7.00 -0.44 -59.91
N ALA A 341 -7.04 0.68 -60.63
CA ALA A 341 -7.84 0.93 -61.84
C ALA A 341 -9.38 0.99 -61.71
N ASP A 342 -9.90 1.94 -60.92
CA ASP A 342 -11.16 2.62 -61.31
C ASP A 342 -10.80 3.80 -62.23
N LYS A 343 -11.22 3.76 -63.50
CA LYS A 343 -11.13 4.92 -64.40
C LYS A 343 -12.01 6.05 -63.84
N PRO A 344 -11.58 7.34 -63.90
CA PRO A 344 -12.45 8.44 -63.48
C PRO A 344 -13.75 8.41 -64.28
N GLY A 345 -14.87 8.33 -63.57
CA GLY A 345 -16.20 8.25 -64.17
C GLY A 345 -16.46 9.46 -65.07
N ARG A 346 -16.69 9.22 -66.35
CA ARG A 346 -17.01 10.24 -67.34
C ARG A 346 -18.27 10.99 -66.89
N VAL A 347 -18.15 12.28 -66.59
CA VAL A 347 -19.28 13.14 -66.25
C VAL A 347 -20.28 13.13 -67.40
N VAL A 348 -21.43 12.50 -67.20
CA VAL A 348 -22.53 12.48 -68.18
C VAL A 348 -23.22 13.84 -68.10
N ARG A 349 -22.86 14.77 -69.01
CA ARG A 349 -23.68 15.95 -69.26
C ARG A 349 -25.06 15.47 -69.75
N LYS A 350 -26.10 15.78 -68.96
CA LYS A 350 -27.49 15.58 -69.35
C LYS A 350 -27.77 16.44 -70.59
N ARG A 351 -28.15 15.81 -71.70
CA ARG A 351 -28.44 16.49 -72.97
C ARG A 351 -29.85 17.07 -72.90
N SER A 352 -29.98 18.40 -72.87
CA SER A 352 -31.27 19.06 -73.12
C SER A 352 -31.70 18.84 -74.57
N PRO A 353 -32.97 18.55 -74.84
CA PRO A 353 -33.55 18.65 -76.16
C PRO A 353 -34.25 20.01 -76.33
N ASP A 354 -33.67 20.89 -77.13
CA ASP A 354 -34.42 21.92 -77.85
C ASP A 354 -35.15 21.22 -79.03
N GLY A 355 -36.34 21.64 -79.49
CA GLY A 355 -37.24 22.68 -79.01
C GLY A 355 -38.20 23.15 -80.12
N VAL A 356 -39.51 23.17 -79.82
CA VAL A 356 -40.67 23.76 -80.54
C VAL A 356 -41.79 23.92 -79.46
N GLY A 357 -42.72 24.89 -79.43
CA GLY A 357 -43.06 26.01 -80.33
C GLY A 357 -44.58 25.98 -80.66
N ALA A 358 -45.33 27.08 -80.73
CA ALA A 358 -45.04 28.50 -80.45
C ALA A 358 -46.35 29.25 -80.04
N ASP A 359 -46.23 30.53 -79.66
CA ASP A 359 -47.30 31.50 -79.31
C ASP A 359 -48.16 31.16 -78.05
N ASP A 360 -48.73 32.09 -77.27
CA ASP A 360 -49.06 33.49 -77.55
C ASP A 360 -49.16 34.36 -76.25
N GLN A 361 -48.67 35.62 -76.30
CA GLN A 361 -49.18 36.85 -75.63
C GLN A 361 -49.25 36.95 -74.05
N PRO A 362 -49.35 38.18 -73.45
CA PRO A 362 -48.45 38.53 -72.32
C PRO A 362 -49.10 39.22 -71.08
N THR A 363 -48.25 39.84 -70.24
CA THR A 363 -48.51 40.75 -69.09
C THR A 363 -49.08 40.12 -67.80
N GLN A 364 -48.59 40.43 -66.60
CA GLN A 364 -48.21 41.75 -66.08
C GLN A 364 -46.94 41.79 -65.21
N GLN A 365 -46.42 43.01 -65.05
CA GLN A 365 -45.29 43.39 -64.22
C GLN A 365 -45.81 44.25 -63.04
N ILE A 366 -45.71 43.76 -61.80
CA ILE A 366 -45.77 44.61 -60.60
C ILE A 366 -44.68 44.14 -59.65
N ASP A 367 -43.68 45.00 -59.48
CA ASP A 367 -42.76 45.01 -58.34
C ASP A 367 -43.32 46.00 -57.29
N MET A 368 -43.15 45.69 -56.00
CA MET A 368 -42.71 46.64 -54.95
C MET A 368 -42.93 46.07 -53.53
N SER A 369 -41.80 45.75 -52.90
CA SER A 369 -41.37 46.17 -51.53
C SER A 369 -42.38 46.31 -50.35
N LYS A 370 -41.86 45.94 -49.17
CA LYS A 370 -42.41 46.07 -47.79
C LYS A 370 -43.42 44.96 -47.41
N GLY A 371 -43.38 44.40 -46.20
CA GLY A 371 -42.42 44.55 -45.10
C GLY A 371 -43.10 44.50 -43.73
N LEU A 372 -42.79 43.47 -42.94
CA LEU A 372 -42.89 43.36 -41.48
C LEU A 372 -42.33 41.99 -41.05
#